data_AF-A0A8J6DFK9-F1
#
_entry.id   AF-A0A8J6DFK9-F1
#
_cell.length_a   1.000
_cell.length_b   1.000
_cell.length_c   1.000
_cell.angle_alpha   90.00
_cell.angle_beta   90.00
_cell.angle_gamma   90.00
#
_symmetry.space_group_name_H-M   'P 1'
#
loop_
_entity.id
_entity.type
_entity.pdbx_description
1 polymer ?
#
loop_
_entity_poly.entity_id
_entity_poly.type
_entity_poly.pdbx_seq_one_letter_code
_entity_poly.pdbx_strand_id
1 'polypeptide(L)'
;CSVTAAVAALGSKLGDYQVHFSADHLLALCDYVHNTLIRHHRLYQYVLGRDQDVQLTVARLEVCAPPRPLPLAQGVDRASWRHEQRVAELRLAEAQGRTCTLLLKEALPLEREHRLQRAFLEAPPPGQALSREELENLIREAIRIQMECLQELLQYEIQSTFDILDLKLQKKVLDLSAPVPFPLCIAGQPGQDESLKLHKASRARKGRAKK
;
A
#
# COMPACT_ATOMS: atom_id res chain seq x y z
N CYS A 1 -66.63 -11.24 -10.89
CA CYS A 1 -67.30 -10.12 -10.19
C CYS A 1 -67.63 -9.04 -11.20
N SER A 2 -68.86 -8.51 -11.21
CA SER A 2 -69.29 -7.44 -12.12
C SER A 2 -69.00 -6.06 -11.51
N VAL A 3 -68.79 -5.05 -12.35
CA VAL A 3 -68.58 -3.65 -11.93
C VAL A 3 -69.75 -3.17 -11.07
N THR A 4 -70.96 -3.64 -11.34
CA THR A 4 -72.17 -3.35 -10.55
C THR A 4 -72.06 -3.83 -9.09
N ALA A 5 -71.45 -4.99 -8.85
CA ALA A 5 -71.22 -5.49 -7.51
C ALA A 5 -70.15 -4.67 -6.77
N ALA A 6 -69.12 -4.20 -7.49
CA ALA A 6 -68.09 -3.32 -6.92
C ALA A 6 -68.65 -1.93 -6.53
N VAL A 7 -69.53 -1.37 -7.36
CA VAL A 7 -70.23 -0.10 -7.06
C VAL A 7 -71.18 -0.28 -5.87
N ALA A 8 -71.90 -1.40 -5.79
CA ALA A 8 -72.78 -1.69 -4.66
C ALA A 8 -71.99 -1.86 -3.35
N ALA A 9 -70.84 -2.51 -3.39
CA ALA A 9 -69.95 -2.66 -2.24
C ALA A 9 -69.31 -1.33 -1.81
N LEU A 10 -68.98 -0.45 -2.77
CA LEU A 10 -68.53 0.90 -2.46
C LEU A 10 -69.64 1.71 -1.78
N GLY A 11 -70.87 1.61 -2.29
CA GLY A 11 -72.03 2.30 -1.72
C GLY A 11 -72.31 1.88 -0.28
N SER A 12 -72.27 0.58 0.03
CA SER A 12 -72.44 0.12 1.42
C SER A 12 -71.32 0.61 2.33
N LYS A 13 -70.07 0.60 1.86
CA LYS A 13 -68.92 1.09 2.64
C LYS A 13 -68.96 2.58 2.88
N LEU A 14 -69.31 3.39 1.88
CA LEU A 14 -69.46 4.84 2.05
C LEU A 14 -70.60 5.19 3.01
N GLY A 15 -71.67 4.38 3.05
CA GLY A 15 -72.72 4.47 4.06
C GLY A 15 -72.19 4.29 5.48
N ASP A 16 -71.34 3.28 5.71
CA ASP A 16 -70.70 3.05 7.02
C ASP A 16 -69.81 4.24 7.45
N TYR A 17 -69.14 4.89 6.48
CA TYR A 17 -68.25 6.02 6.72
C TYR A 17 -68.96 7.38 6.82
N GLN A 18 -70.26 7.44 6.54
CA GLN A 18 -71.03 8.67 6.58
C GLN A 18 -71.08 9.32 7.98
N VAL A 19 -70.90 8.51 9.03
CA VAL A 19 -70.85 8.96 10.42
C VAL A 19 -69.52 9.67 10.75
N HIS A 20 -68.46 9.41 9.99
CA HIS A 20 -67.08 9.83 10.33
C HIS A 20 -66.52 10.92 9.42
N PHE A 21 -67.10 11.12 8.24
CA PHE A 21 -66.59 12.07 7.24
C PHE A 21 -67.67 13.06 6.81
N SER A 22 -67.24 14.30 6.49
CA SER A 22 -68.15 15.28 5.91
C SER A 22 -68.52 14.90 4.47
N ALA A 23 -69.65 15.41 4.00
CA ALA A 23 -70.18 15.10 2.67
C ALA A 23 -69.17 15.37 1.53
N ASP A 24 -68.40 16.45 1.63
CA ASP A 24 -67.38 16.81 0.63
C ASP A 24 -66.22 15.79 0.58
N HIS A 25 -65.80 15.27 1.73
CA HIS A 25 -64.74 14.26 1.80
C HIS A 25 -65.23 12.90 1.29
N LEU A 26 -66.50 12.55 1.54
CA LEU A 26 -67.11 11.34 1.00
C LEU A 26 -67.25 11.41 -0.52
N LEU A 27 -67.59 12.58 -1.06
CA LEU A 27 -67.62 12.82 -2.50
C LEU A 27 -66.23 12.67 -3.12
N ALA A 28 -65.21 13.30 -2.52
CA ALA A 28 -63.83 13.18 -2.98
C ALA A 28 -63.30 11.74 -2.93
N LEU A 29 -63.67 10.98 -1.90
CA LEU A 29 -63.32 9.56 -1.78
C LEU A 29 -64.04 8.72 -2.85
N CYS A 30 -65.32 9.00 -3.10
CA CYS A 30 -66.08 8.35 -4.16
C CYS A 30 -65.44 8.61 -5.54
N ASP A 31 -65.08 9.85 -5.83
CA ASP A 31 -64.40 10.23 -7.08
C ASP A 31 -63.03 9.55 -7.21
N TYR A 32 -62.25 9.50 -6.13
CA TYR A 32 -60.97 8.82 -6.10
C TYR A 32 -61.11 7.32 -6.41
N VAL A 33 -62.02 6.63 -5.71
CA VAL A 33 -62.26 5.19 -5.91
C VAL A 33 -62.82 4.91 -7.31
N HIS A 34 -63.70 5.78 -7.81
CA HIS A 34 -64.23 5.64 -9.16
C HIS A 34 -63.11 5.75 -10.21
N ASN A 35 -62.26 6.77 -10.09
CA ASN A 35 -61.20 7.03 -11.06
C ASN A 35 -60.04 6.04 -10.99
N THR A 36 -59.73 5.51 -9.81
CA THR A 36 -58.62 4.56 -9.63
C THR A 36 -59.06 3.11 -9.82
N LEU A 37 -60.11 2.66 -9.12
CA LEU A 37 -60.47 1.25 -9.06
C LEU A 37 -61.57 0.86 -10.04
N ILE A 38 -62.63 1.67 -10.17
CA ILE A 38 -63.79 1.30 -10.97
C ILE A 38 -63.49 1.44 -12.47
N ARG A 39 -62.89 2.57 -12.89
CA ARG A 39 -62.50 2.77 -14.29
C ARG A 39 -61.54 1.71 -14.81
N HIS A 40 -60.62 1.25 -13.95
CA HIS A 40 -59.61 0.24 -14.30
C HIS A 40 -59.99 -1.17 -13.83
N HIS A 41 -61.24 -1.42 -13.45
CA HIS A 41 -61.68 -2.72 -12.92
C HIS A 41 -61.35 -3.88 -13.85
N ARG A 42 -61.49 -3.69 -15.18
CA ARG A 42 -61.16 -4.72 -16.18
C ARG A 42 -59.66 -5.03 -16.23
N LEU A 43 -58.81 -4.03 -16.02
CA LEU A 43 -57.36 -4.20 -15.95
C LEU A 43 -56.98 -5.02 -14.71
N TYR A 44 -57.52 -4.66 -13.55
CA TYR A 44 -57.28 -5.40 -12.31
C TYR A 44 -57.82 -6.83 -12.38
N GLN A 45 -59.00 -7.03 -12.95
CA GLN A 45 -59.57 -8.36 -13.16
C GLN A 45 -58.68 -9.20 -14.10
N TYR A 46 -58.08 -8.59 -15.12
CA TYR A 46 -57.17 -9.27 -16.03
C TYR A 46 -55.85 -9.66 -15.34
N VAL A 47 -55.27 -8.75 -14.57
CA VAL A 47 -53.97 -8.96 -13.89
C VAL A 47 -54.11 -9.93 -12.72
N LEU A 48 -55.16 -9.79 -11.90
CA LEU A 48 -55.35 -10.55 -10.67
C LEU A 48 -56.17 -11.83 -10.85
N GLY A 49 -56.97 -11.92 -11.92
CA GLY A 49 -57.89 -13.03 -12.15
C GLY A 49 -57.39 -14.08 -13.14
N ARG A 50 -56.20 -13.90 -13.72
CA ARG A 50 -55.57 -14.89 -14.60
C ARG A 50 -54.29 -15.42 -13.95
N ASP A 51 -54.09 -16.72 -14.00
CA ASP A 51 -52.79 -17.32 -13.70
C ASP A 51 -51.80 -16.84 -14.77
N GLN A 52 -50.84 -16.02 -14.34
CA GLN A 52 -49.76 -15.57 -15.20
C GLN A 52 -48.63 -16.59 -15.12
N ASP A 53 -48.18 -17.07 -16.28
CA ASP A 53 -47.02 -17.95 -16.36
C ASP A 53 -45.75 -17.10 -16.17
N VAL A 54 -45.35 -16.92 -14.91
CA VAL A 54 -44.20 -16.08 -14.55
C VAL A 54 -42.92 -16.88 -14.82
N GLN A 55 -42.28 -16.61 -15.95
CA GLN A 55 -40.93 -17.13 -16.23
C GLN A 55 -39.89 -16.40 -15.38
N LEU A 56 -39.81 -16.77 -14.10
CA LEU A 56 -38.78 -16.30 -13.19
C LEU A 56 -37.46 -17.01 -13.50
N THR A 57 -36.55 -16.30 -14.17
CA THR A 57 -35.16 -16.75 -14.30
C THR A 57 -34.46 -16.59 -12.96
N VAL A 58 -34.41 -17.66 -12.16
CA VAL A 58 -33.70 -17.67 -10.87
C VAL A 58 -32.24 -18.02 -11.11
N ALA A 59 -31.37 -17.00 -11.14
CA ALA A 59 -29.92 -17.19 -11.15
C ALA A 59 -29.42 -17.34 -9.71
N ARG A 60 -28.73 -18.44 -9.40
CA ARG A 60 -28.01 -18.60 -8.13
C ARG A 60 -26.69 -17.85 -8.21
N LEU A 61 -26.60 -16.72 -7.51
CA LEU A 61 -25.37 -15.96 -7.35
C LEU A 61 -24.74 -16.33 -6.00
N GLU A 62 -23.53 -16.87 -6.03
CA GLU A 62 -22.75 -17.08 -4.81
C GLU A 62 -22.08 -15.77 -4.42
N VAL A 63 -22.56 -15.16 -3.35
CA VAL A 63 -21.95 -13.95 -2.78
C VAL A 63 -20.78 -14.39 -1.91
N CYS A 64 -19.57 -14.34 -2.46
CA CYS A 64 -18.35 -14.57 -1.68
C CYS A 64 -18.17 -13.44 -0.67
N ALA A 65 -18.19 -13.78 0.63
CA ALA A 65 -17.83 -12.82 1.67
C ALA A 65 -16.33 -12.50 1.58
N PRO A 66 -15.93 -11.23 1.77
CA PRO A 66 -14.52 -10.87 1.84
C PRO A 66 -13.84 -11.63 2.99
N PRO A 67 -12.54 -11.94 2.86
CA PRO A 67 -11.80 -12.61 3.92
C PRO A 67 -11.90 -11.80 5.22
N ARG A 68 -12.00 -12.50 6.35
CA ARG A 68 -12.08 -11.85 7.66
C ARG A 68 -10.81 -11.02 7.88
N PRO A 69 -10.93 -9.74 8.26
CA PRO A 69 -9.76 -8.92 8.54
C PRO A 69 -9.00 -9.52 9.73
N LEU A 70 -7.68 -9.36 9.69
CA LEU A 70 -6.81 -9.80 10.77
C LEU A 70 -7.12 -9.03 12.06
N PRO A 71 -6.88 -9.64 13.24
CA PRO A 71 -7.03 -8.95 14.51
C PRO A 71 -6.16 -7.69 14.57
N LEU A 72 -6.68 -6.62 15.20
CA LEU A 72 -5.93 -5.36 15.40
C LEU A 72 -4.63 -5.54 16.16
N ALA A 73 -4.50 -6.60 16.98
CA ALA A 73 -3.27 -6.96 17.67
C ALA A 73 -2.12 -7.32 16.71
N GLN A 74 -2.42 -7.70 15.46
CA GLN A 74 -1.43 -7.90 14.41
C GLN A 74 -1.14 -6.62 13.62
N GLY A 75 -1.86 -5.54 13.92
CA GLY A 75 -1.65 -4.23 13.31
C GLY A 75 -0.37 -3.59 13.85
N VAL A 76 0.31 -2.88 12.96
CA VAL A 76 1.42 -2.01 13.33
C VAL A 76 0.87 -0.60 13.55
N ASP A 77 1.38 0.09 14.57
CA ASP A 77 1.04 1.50 14.77
C ASP A 77 1.39 2.33 13.52
N ARG A 78 0.53 3.28 13.17
CA ARG A 78 0.66 4.07 11.94
C ARG A 78 1.93 4.92 11.94
N ALA A 79 2.41 5.40 13.09
CA ALA A 79 3.66 6.15 13.18
C ALA A 79 4.86 5.21 13.03
N SER A 80 4.85 4.05 13.70
CA SER A 80 5.89 3.02 13.54
C SER A 80 6.01 2.53 12.10
N TRP A 81 4.88 2.24 11.45
CA TRP A 81 4.88 1.83 10.04
C TRP A 81 5.43 2.92 9.12
N ARG A 82 5.03 4.18 9.31
CA ARG A 82 5.57 5.31 8.51
C ARG A 82 7.06 5.51 8.73
N HIS A 83 7.52 5.35 9.97
CA HIS A 83 8.94 5.41 10.30
C HIS A 83 9.72 4.28 9.59
N GLU A 84 9.22 3.04 9.65
CA GLU A 84 9.81 1.89 8.97
C GLU A 84 9.87 2.07 7.45
N GLN A 85 8.80 2.58 6.83
CA GLN A 85 8.79 2.92 5.41
C GLN A 85 9.89 3.93 5.07
N ARG A 86 10.00 5.01 5.84
CA ARG A 86 11.02 6.03 5.59
C ARG A 86 12.44 5.49 5.76
N VAL A 87 12.67 4.64 6.76
CA VAL A 87 13.96 3.97 6.95
C VAL A 87 14.26 3.01 5.80
N ALA A 88 13.27 2.29 5.28
CA ALA A 88 13.43 1.41 4.13
C ALA A 88 13.79 2.18 2.86
N GLU A 89 13.12 3.31 2.60
CA GLU A 89 13.43 4.23 1.49
C GLU A 89 14.89 4.69 1.53
N LEU A 90 15.36 5.17 2.69
CA LEU A 90 16.74 5.62 2.85
C LEU A 90 17.76 4.48 2.66
N ARG A 91 17.45 3.27 3.16
CA ARG A 91 18.32 2.09 2.96
C ARG A 91 18.40 1.71 1.49
N LEU A 92 17.29 1.80 0.77
CA LEU A 92 17.26 1.53 -0.66
C LEU A 92 18.10 2.55 -1.44
N ALA A 93 17.91 3.84 -1.17
CA ALA A 93 18.69 4.91 -1.79
C ALA A 93 20.19 4.76 -1.50
N GLU A 94 20.57 4.42 -0.27
CA GLU A 94 21.95 4.16 0.12
C GLU A 94 22.55 2.97 -0.66
N ALA A 95 21.79 1.87 -0.79
CA ALA A 95 22.22 0.69 -1.54
C ALA A 95 22.37 1.00 -3.04
N GLN A 96 21.41 1.72 -3.62
CA GLN A 96 21.46 2.17 -5.02
C GLN A 96 22.69 3.05 -5.27
N GLY A 97 22.95 4.02 -4.41
CA GLY A 97 24.14 4.88 -4.51
C GLY A 97 25.43 4.06 -4.55
N ARG A 98 25.58 3.09 -3.65
CA ARG A 98 26.76 2.19 -3.62
C ARG A 98 26.86 1.32 -4.87
N THR A 99 25.75 0.78 -5.36
CA THR A 99 25.73 -0.01 -6.60
C THR A 99 26.14 0.84 -7.80
N CYS A 100 25.63 2.08 -7.92
CA CYS A 100 26.04 3.00 -8.98
C CYS A 100 27.54 3.30 -8.93
N THR A 101 28.11 3.51 -7.73
CA THR A 101 29.57 3.70 -7.58
C THR A 101 30.36 2.49 -8.06
N LEU A 102 29.93 1.27 -7.73
CA LEU A 102 30.60 0.05 -8.18
C LEU A 102 30.55 -0.08 -9.71
N LEU A 103 29.37 0.12 -10.31
CA LEU A 103 29.21 0.05 -11.77
C LEU A 103 30.08 1.08 -12.49
N LEU A 104 30.18 2.31 -11.97
CA LEU A 104 31.04 3.32 -12.57
C LEU A 104 32.51 2.91 -12.50
N LYS A 105 32.97 2.39 -11.35
CA LYS A 105 34.35 1.91 -11.19
C LYS A 105 34.71 0.79 -12.17
N GLU A 106 33.73 -0.03 -12.54
CA GLU A 106 33.90 -1.10 -13.52
C GLU A 106 33.87 -0.58 -14.97
N ALA A 107 33.04 0.42 -15.27
CA ALA A 107 32.90 0.98 -16.62
C ALA A 107 34.06 1.91 -17.03
N LEU A 108 34.59 2.69 -16.09
CA LEU A 108 35.57 3.75 -16.36
C LEU A 108 36.91 3.23 -16.92
N PRO A 109 37.46 2.08 -16.49
CA PRO A 109 38.64 1.47 -17.12
C PRO A 109 38.43 1.12 -18.59
N LEU A 110 37.25 0.61 -18.95
CA LEU A 110 36.90 0.26 -20.34
C LEU A 110 36.79 1.51 -21.20
N GLU A 111 36.18 2.56 -20.66
CA GLU A 111 36.08 3.85 -21.35
C GLU A 111 37.47 4.47 -21.58
N ARG A 112 38.34 4.43 -20.56
CA ARG A 112 39.73 4.88 -20.67
C ARG A 112 40.47 4.12 -21.76
N GLU A 113 40.36 2.80 -21.78
CA GLU A 113 41.00 1.96 -22.79
C GLU A 113 40.51 2.31 -24.20
N HIS A 114 39.20 2.47 -24.37
CA HIS A 114 38.62 2.87 -25.64
C HIS A 114 39.05 4.27 -26.11
N ARG A 115 39.16 5.25 -25.19
CA ARG A 115 39.68 6.59 -25.49
C ARG A 115 41.16 6.52 -25.90
N LEU A 116 41.98 5.73 -25.20
CA LEU A 116 43.39 5.54 -25.55
C LEU A 116 43.57 4.84 -26.90
N GLN A 117 42.81 3.77 -27.17
CA GLN A 117 42.85 3.07 -28.44
C GLN A 117 42.49 3.99 -29.61
N ARG A 118 41.49 4.86 -29.45
CA ARG A 118 41.18 5.88 -30.47
C ARG A 118 42.33 6.85 -30.71
N ALA A 119 42.94 7.37 -29.65
CA ALA A 119 44.11 8.25 -29.78
C ALA A 119 45.29 7.55 -30.47
N PHE A 120 45.47 6.25 -30.25
CA PHE A 120 46.50 5.46 -30.95
C PHE A 120 46.16 5.16 -32.41
N LEU A 121 44.88 4.99 -32.76
CA LEU A 121 44.43 4.77 -34.14
C LEU A 121 44.52 6.04 -35.00
N GLU A 122 44.36 7.20 -34.38
CA GLU A 122 44.55 8.50 -35.03
C GLU A 122 46.03 8.83 -35.28
N ALA A 123 46.95 8.10 -34.63
CA ALA A 123 48.38 8.23 -34.85
C ALA A 123 48.83 7.55 -36.17
N PRO A 124 49.98 7.94 -36.73
CA PRO A 124 50.54 7.30 -37.93
C PRO A 124 50.64 5.78 -37.80
N PRO A 125 50.39 5.03 -38.90
CA PRO A 125 50.30 3.57 -38.86
C PRO A 125 51.60 2.91 -38.37
N PRO A 126 51.48 1.75 -37.71
CA PRO A 126 52.64 1.02 -37.19
C PRO A 126 53.58 0.65 -38.34
N GLY A 127 54.85 1.08 -38.24
CA GLY A 127 55.89 0.85 -39.25
C GLY A 127 56.41 2.13 -39.92
N GLN A 128 55.72 3.25 -39.77
CA GLN A 128 56.23 4.56 -40.17
C GLN A 128 57.03 5.20 -39.01
N ALA A 129 58.19 5.78 -39.31
CA ALA A 129 58.98 6.47 -38.29
C ALA A 129 58.20 7.69 -37.79
N LEU A 130 57.76 7.65 -36.52
CA LEU A 130 57.14 8.79 -35.87
C LEU A 130 58.19 9.90 -35.71
N SER A 131 57.83 11.11 -36.13
CA SER A 131 58.59 12.29 -35.75
C SER A 131 58.55 12.46 -34.23
N ARG A 132 59.59 13.10 -33.68
CA ARG A 132 59.64 13.41 -32.25
C ARG A 132 58.42 14.22 -31.80
N GLU A 133 57.95 15.13 -32.65
CA GLU A 133 56.80 16.00 -32.36
C GLU A 133 55.50 15.20 -32.28
N GLU A 134 55.26 14.27 -33.21
CA GLU A 134 54.10 13.37 -33.19
C GLU A 134 54.11 12.46 -31.95
N LEU A 135 55.27 11.92 -31.58
CA LEU A 135 55.41 11.11 -30.37
C LEU A 135 55.13 11.93 -29.10
N GLU A 136 55.69 13.14 -28.99
CA GLU A 136 55.44 14.00 -27.84
C GLU A 136 53.95 14.39 -27.74
N ASN A 137 53.28 14.63 -28.86
CA ASN A 137 51.85 14.93 -28.89
C ASN A 137 51.00 13.72 -28.48
N LEU A 138 51.34 12.52 -28.95
CA LEU A 138 50.66 11.29 -28.54
C LEU A 138 50.82 11.02 -27.05
N ILE A 139 52.01 11.23 -26.49
CA ILE A 139 52.26 11.10 -25.05
C ILE A 139 51.44 12.13 -24.26
N ARG A 140 51.44 13.41 -24.69
CA ARG A 140 50.63 14.46 -24.07
C ARG A 140 49.15 14.10 -24.07
N GLU A 141 48.67 13.57 -25.18
CA GLU A 141 47.27 13.17 -25.34
C GLU A 141 46.89 11.97 -24.46
N ALA A 142 47.75 10.93 -24.41
CA ALA A 142 47.54 9.79 -23.53
C ALA A 142 47.50 10.21 -22.04
N ILE A 143 48.40 11.12 -21.63
CA ILE A 143 48.41 11.68 -20.26
C ILE A 143 47.13 12.47 -20.00
N ARG A 144 46.70 13.31 -20.95
CA ARG A 144 45.45 14.08 -20.85
C ARG A 144 44.25 13.17 -20.61
N ILE A 145 44.09 12.12 -21.43
CA ILE A 145 43.01 11.13 -21.29
C ILE A 145 43.06 10.47 -19.90
N GLN A 146 44.25 10.08 -19.42
CA GLN A 146 44.38 9.48 -18.09
C GLN A 146 44.02 10.44 -16.97
N MET A 147 44.44 11.71 -17.06
CA MET A 147 44.11 12.75 -16.09
C MET A 147 42.60 13.02 -16.05
N GLU A 148 41.96 13.15 -17.21
CA GLU A 148 40.52 13.40 -17.32
C GLU A 148 39.70 12.25 -16.73
N CYS A 149 40.01 11.00 -17.09
CA CYS A 149 39.33 9.84 -16.53
C CYS A 149 39.52 9.75 -15.00
N LEU A 150 40.72 10.03 -14.49
CA LEU A 150 40.98 10.03 -13.04
C LEU A 150 40.21 11.15 -12.34
N GLN A 151 40.14 12.34 -12.93
CA GLN A 151 39.40 13.48 -12.41
C GLN A 151 37.90 13.16 -12.34
N GLU A 152 37.32 12.62 -13.40
CA GLU A 152 35.91 12.19 -13.45
C GLU A 152 35.61 11.17 -12.34
N LEU A 153 36.49 10.16 -12.15
CA LEU A 153 36.34 9.17 -11.09
C LEU A 153 36.36 9.79 -9.69
N LEU A 154 37.35 10.65 -9.41
CA LEU A 154 37.50 11.30 -8.12
C LEU A 154 36.31 12.21 -7.81
N GLN A 155 35.88 13.01 -8.78
CA GLN A 155 34.72 13.88 -8.62
C GLN A 155 33.46 13.08 -8.28
N TYR A 156 33.24 11.97 -8.99
CA TYR A 156 32.10 11.11 -8.72
C TYR A 156 32.19 10.42 -7.36
N GLU A 157 33.36 9.88 -6.98
CA GLU A 157 33.55 9.27 -5.66
C GLU A 157 33.29 10.27 -4.54
N ILE A 158 33.82 11.48 -4.66
CA ILE A 158 33.58 12.55 -3.68
C ILE A 158 32.08 12.83 -3.59
N GLN A 159 31.41 13.07 -4.71
CA GLN A 159 29.97 13.36 -4.70
C GLN A 159 29.15 12.21 -4.10
N SER A 160 29.40 10.98 -4.55
CA SER A 160 28.71 9.78 -4.08
C SER A 160 28.94 9.52 -2.59
N THR A 161 30.15 9.75 -2.09
CA THR A 161 30.43 9.62 -0.65
C THR A 161 29.68 10.66 0.17
N PHE A 162 29.59 11.91 -0.28
CA PHE A 162 28.77 12.93 0.37
C PHE A 162 27.29 12.56 0.38
N ASP A 163 26.76 12.13 -0.76
CA ASP A 163 25.34 11.73 -0.87
C ASP A 163 25.02 10.55 0.07
N ILE A 164 25.90 9.53 0.13
CA ILE A 164 25.75 8.39 1.05
C ILE A 164 25.85 8.85 2.52
N LEU A 165 26.76 9.78 2.83
CA LEU A 165 26.89 10.31 4.18
C LEU A 165 25.65 11.10 4.60
N ASP A 166 25.07 11.89 3.70
CA ASP A 166 23.84 12.61 3.96
C ASP A 166 22.66 11.65 4.21
N LEU A 167 22.50 10.60 3.38
CA LEU A 167 21.50 9.56 3.60
C LEU A 167 21.68 8.86 4.96
N LYS A 168 22.92 8.58 5.35
CA LYS A 168 23.24 8.01 6.67
C LYS A 168 22.89 8.98 7.80
N LEU A 169 23.19 10.27 7.63
CA LEU A 169 22.86 11.31 8.59
C LEU A 169 21.34 11.43 8.76
N GLN A 170 20.60 11.52 7.66
CA GLN A 170 19.13 11.55 7.65
C GLN A 170 18.55 10.34 8.38
N LYS A 171 19.09 9.14 8.13
CA LYS A 171 18.68 7.92 8.85
C LYS A 171 18.96 8.00 10.34
N LYS A 172 20.12 8.53 10.75
CA LYS A 172 20.44 8.73 12.18
C LYS A 172 19.51 9.73 12.86
N VAL A 173 19.18 10.82 12.18
CA VAL A 173 18.19 11.78 12.68
C VAL A 173 16.82 11.12 12.83
N LEU A 174 16.41 10.29 11.88
CA LEU A 174 15.15 9.54 11.97
C LEU A 174 15.16 8.55 13.13
N ASP A 175 16.25 7.80 13.33
CA ASP A 175 16.40 6.84 14.44
C ASP A 175 16.25 7.53 15.80
N LEU A 176 16.74 8.77 15.94
CA LEU A 176 16.57 9.59 17.16
C LEU A 176 15.12 10.05 17.38
N SER A 177 14.33 10.12 16.31
CA SER A 177 12.90 10.48 16.33
C SER A 177 11.97 9.25 16.28
N ALA A 178 12.48 8.06 16.60
CA ALA A 178 11.70 6.84 16.51
C ALA A 178 10.44 6.90 17.42
N PRO A 179 9.25 6.56 16.89
CA PRO A 179 8.04 6.54 17.68
C PRO A 179 8.12 5.46 18.76
N VAL A 180 7.63 5.78 19.97
CA VAL A 180 7.57 4.83 21.08
C VAL A 180 6.55 3.72 20.74
N PRO A 181 6.91 2.43 20.87
CA PRO A 181 5.97 1.35 20.58
C PRO A 181 4.78 1.39 21.54
N PHE A 182 3.56 1.36 20.99
CA PHE A 182 2.34 1.06 21.75
C PHE A 182 2.07 -0.46 21.76
N PRO A 183 1.46 -1.02 22.83
CA PRO A 183 1.16 -0.39 24.12
C PRO A 183 2.25 -0.70 25.15
N LEU A 184 2.62 0.32 25.94
CA LEU A 184 3.18 0.08 27.27
C LEU A 184 2.13 -0.69 28.05
N CYS A 185 2.30 -2.01 28.19
CA CYS A 185 1.57 -2.79 29.18
C CYS A 185 1.96 -2.25 30.56
N ILE A 186 1.24 -1.23 31.04
CA ILE A 186 1.01 -1.04 32.46
C ILE A 186 0.06 -2.18 32.87
N ALA A 187 0.58 -3.41 32.88
CA ALA A 187 0.00 -4.46 33.69
C ALA A 187 0.29 -4.04 35.13
N GLY A 188 -0.69 -3.40 35.75
CA GLY A 188 -0.64 -3.03 37.16
C GLY A 188 -0.16 -4.24 37.97
N GLN A 189 0.79 -4.00 38.87
CA GLN A 189 1.13 -4.98 39.89
C GLN A 189 -0.15 -5.37 40.65
N PRO A 190 -0.45 -6.67 40.76
CA PRO A 190 -1.26 -7.17 41.85
C PRO A 190 -0.37 -8.04 42.73
N GLY A 191 -0.15 -7.58 43.96
CA GLY A 191 0.17 -8.45 45.09
C GLY A 191 1.59 -9.02 45.13
N GLN A 192 2.41 -8.43 46.00
CA GLN A 192 3.15 -9.26 46.94
C GLN A 192 2.15 -10.20 47.63
N ASP A 193 2.19 -11.51 47.36
CA ASP A 193 2.15 -12.49 48.44
C ASP A 193 2.59 -13.89 48.00
N GLU A 194 3.38 -14.51 48.89
CA GLU A 194 3.73 -15.93 49.04
C GLU A 194 4.12 -16.76 47.79
N SER A 195 5.39 -17.14 47.62
CA SER A 195 5.90 -18.27 48.41
C SER A 195 7.43 -18.28 48.45
N LEU A 196 7.97 -17.93 49.61
CA LEU A 196 9.30 -18.32 50.07
C LEU A 196 9.31 -19.84 50.30
N LYS A 197 9.95 -20.62 49.43
CA LYS A 197 10.38 -21.98 49.77
C LYS A 197 11.87 -22.20 49.45
N LEU A 198 12.68 -21.84 50.44
CA LEU A 198 13.58 -22.75 51.15
C LEU A 198 14.65 -23.50 50.31
N HIS A 199 15.71 -22.80 49.90
CA HIS A 199 17.00 -23.46 49.66
C HIS A 199 17.77 -23.56 50.98
N LYS A 200 17.62 -24.70 51.67
CA LYS A 200 18.51 -25.10 52.77
C LYS A 200 19.78 -25.73 52.20
N ALA A 201 20.88 -25.36 52.85
CA ALA A 201 22.26 -25.65 52.53
C ALA A 201 22.65 -27.14 52.57
N SER A 202 23.67 -27.50 51.81
CA SER A 202 24.81 -28.19 52.40
C SER A 202 26.12 -27.65 51.81
N ARG A 203 27.04 -27.36 52.71
CA ARG A 203 28.32 -26.66 52.52
C ARG A 203 29.42 -27.64 52.96
N ALA A 204 30.60 -27.51 52.32
CA ALA A 204 31.92 -28.04 52.70
C ALA A 204 32.20 -29.49 52.27
N ARG A 205 33.39 -29.87 51.79
CA ARG A 205 34.76 -29.46 52.20
C ARG A 205 35.74 -29.95 51.09
N LYS A 206 36.52 -29.06 50.45
CA LYS A 206 37.95 -28.76 50.71
C LYS A 206 38.89 -29.96 50.74
N GLY A 207 39.82 -30.02 49.79
CA GLY A 207 41.02 -30.87 49.81
C GLY A 207 42.06 -30.44 48.77
N ARG A 208 42.95 -29.52 49.13
CA ARG A 208 44.24 -29.27 48.47
C ARG A 208 45.19 -30.43 48.83
N ALA A 209 45.99 -30.92 47.89
CA ALA A 209 47.44 -31.15 48.10
C ALA A 209 48.15 -31.52 46.78
N LYS A 210 49.29 -30.85 46.57
CA LYS A 210 50.34 -31.10 45.58
C LYS A 210 50.95 -32.50 45.72
N LYS A 211 51.40 -33.07 44.62
CA LYS A 211 52.81 -33.41 44.38
C LYS A 211 53.09 -33.32 42.89
#